data_AF-A0A975EBI6-F1
#
_entry.id   AF-A0A975EBI6-F1
#
_cell.length_a   1.000
_cell.length_b   1.000
_cell.length_c   1.000
_cell.angle_alpha   90.00
_cell.angle_beta   90.00
_cell.angle_gamma   90.00
#
_symmetry.space_group_name_H-M   'P 1'
#
loop_
_entity.id
_entity.type
_entity.pdbx_description
1 polymer ?
#
loop_
_entity_poly.entity_id
_entity_poly.type
_entity_poly.pdbx_seq_one_letter_code
_entity_poly.pdbx_strand_id
1 'polypeptide(L)'
;MRKIITTAVLLVCAVSSHANDHKARVMPDDRETPNYVLGTTQQKWPLGVVLWYYNPTSQPASLSTETVVNAIKVAADRWSGMCNVRFRYMGTTTNRPYGGEDSFAVDRRNVVGWDLLKGEDSDAAAITYSWSNSGVLLDADIAINTDMPIPWTAQRLDGVLTHEIGHMVGIKHSNTVDSVMSADPYNSFAYMRVLRGDDAKGCAALYGAADTATSNRTFNWAEEAYPEFIAPGPSVSGTFEGYYYRYYPGTNTYLGSRNGTVYFMGPTGLIYDVGTLDYYSPWVTSWGY
;
A
#
# COMPACT_ATOMS: atom_id res chain seq x y z
N MET A 1 -21.53 -45.99 -40.54
CA MET A 1 -21.00 -44.72 -41.07
C MET A 1 -20.82 -43.76 -39.91
N ARG A 2 -19.58 -43.50 -39.50
CA ARG A 2 -19.22 -42.61 -38.38
C ARG A 2 -19.29 -41.15 -38.85
N LYS A 3 -20.10 -40.32 -38.20
CA LYS A 3 -19.99 -38.85 -38.33
C LYS A 3 -18.88 -38.38 -37.40
N ILE A 4 -17.81 -37.87 -37.97
CA ILE A 4 -16.74 -37.18 -37.27
C ILE A 4 -17.25 -35.77 -37.01
N ILE A 5 -17.46 -35.40 -35.74
CA ILE A 5 -17.69 -34.02 -35.33
C ILE A 5 -16.33 -33.47 -34.94
N THR A 6 -15.81 -32.58 -35.79
CA THR A 6 -14.56 -31.86 -35.54
C THR A 6 -14.85 -30.76 -34.52
N THR A 7 -14.58 -31.01 -33.24
CA THR A 7 -14.61 -29.95 -32.23
C THR A 7 -13.35 -29.12 -32.40
N ALA A 8 -13.48 -27.94 -33.01
CA ALA A 8 -12.45 -26.93 -32.97
C ALA A 8 -12.28 -26.48 -31.51
N VAL A 9 -11.17 -26.92 -30.89
CA VAL A 9 -10.72 -26.33 -29.62
C VAL A 9 -10.22 -24.94 -29.98
N LEU A 10 -11.09 -23.94 -29.77
CA LEU A 10 -10.66 -22.55 -29.73
C LEU A 10 -9.76 -22.43 -28.50
N LEU A 11 -8.45 -22.52 -28.72
CA LEU A 11 -7.47 -22.08 -27.75
C LEU A 11 -7.60 -20.55 -27.70
N VAL A 12 -8.51 -20.07 -26.85
CA VAL A 12 -8.49 -18.65 -26.45
C VAL A 12 -7.21 -18.51 -25.66
N CYS A 13 -6.15 -18.04 -26.31
CA CYS A 13 -5.03 -17.44 -25.63
C CYS A 13 -5.61 -16.30 -24.79
N ALA A 14 -5.84 -16.54 -23.51
CA ALA A 14 -6.02 -15.48 -22.54
C ALA A 14 -4.70 -14.71 -22.56
N VAL A 15 -4.68 -13.62 -23.32
CA VAL A 15 -3.63 -12.63 -23.23
C VAL A 15 -3.78 -12.07 -21.83
N SER A 16 -2.88 -12.45 -20.91
CA SER A 16 -2.81 -11.88 -19.57
C SER A 16 -2.64 -10.38 -19.74
N SER A 17 -3.73 -9.62 -19.62
CA SER A 17 -3.65 -8.17 -19.46
C SER A 17 -2.97 -7.96 -18.12
N HIS A 18 -1.65 -7.77 -18.15
CA HIS A 18 -0.90 -7.40 -16.97
C HIS A 18 -1.61 -6.20 -16.35
N ALA A 19 -2.02 -6.41 -15.12
CA ALA A 19 -2.54 -5.42 -14.23
C ALA A 19 -1.48 -4.30 -14.12
N ASN A 20 -1.71 -3.16 -14.80
CA ASN A 20 -0.72 -2.12 -15.04
C ASN A 20 -1.14 -0.80 -14.36
N ASP A 21 -1.35 -0.82 -13.04
CA ASP A 21 -1.52 0.40 -12.25
C ASP A 21 -0.18 0.99 -11.75
N HIS A 22 0.95 0.47 -12.25
CA HIS A 22 2.26 1.06 -12.05
C HIS A 22 3.06 1.16 -13.34
N LYS A 23 3.73 2.31 -13.52
CA LYS A 23 4.66 2.54 -14.63
C LYS A 23 6.01 3.02 -14.07
N ALA A 24 6.97 2.10 -13.99
CA ALA A 24 8.36 2.42 -13.68
C ALA A 24 9.18 2.67 -14.94
N ARG A 25 9.95 3.77 -14.93
CA ARG A 25 10.86 4.16 -16.01
C ARG A 25 12.28 4.27 -15.49
N VAL A 26 13.18 3.58 -16.18
CA VAL A 26 14.62 3.76 -15.98
C VAL A 26 15.09 4.81 -16.98
N MET A 27 15.63 5.92 -16.48
CA MET A 27 16.20 6.98 -17.34
C MET A 27 17.42 6.40 -18.09
N PRO A 28 17.75 6.86 -19.31
CA PRO A 28 18.61 6.13 -20.23
C PRO A 28 20.00 5.83 -19.65
N ASP A 29 20.18 4.57 -19.21
CA ASP A 29 21.36 3.72 -19.38
C ASP A 29 21.07 2.23 -19.10
N ASP A 30 19.87 1.84 -18.63
CA ASP A 30 19.53 0.42 -18.48
C ASP A 30 18.07 0.13 -18.87
N ARG A 31 17.87 -0.77 -19.85
CA ARG A 31 16.55 -1.35 -20.17
C ARG A 31 16.42 -2.70 -19.46
N GLU A 32 15.40 -2.87 -18.62
CA GLU A 32 15.05 -4.17 -18.06
C GLU A 32 13.67 -4.66 -18.48
N THR A 33 13.60 -5.98 -18.71
CA THR A 33 12.40 -6.81 -18.88
C THR A 33 11.80 -7.19 -17.51
N PRO A 34 10.48 -7.45 -17.41
CA PRO A 34 9.81 -7.62 -16.13
C PRO A 34 10.01 -9.03 -15.52
N ASN A 35 10.41 -9.10 -14.24
CA ASN A 35 10.05 -10.16 -13.28
C ASN A 35 10.40 -9.81 -11.80
N TYR A 36 9.50 -10.25 -10.90
CA TYR A 36 9.49 -10.38 -9.43
C TYR A 36 9.75 -9.17 -8.51
N VAL A 37 9.20 -9.29 -7.28
CA VAL A 37 9.09 -8.37 -6.13
C VAL A 37 10.32 -7.51 -5.84
N LEU A 38 11.48 -7.89 -6.36
CA LEU A 38 12.65 -7.05 -6.52
C LEU A 38 13.22 -7.36 -7.91
N GLY A 39 12.97 -6.48 -8.89
CA GLY A 39 13.68 -6.55 -10.17
C GLY A 39 15.20 -6.43 -9.94
N THR A 40 16.00 -6.68 -10.98
CA THR A 40 17.46 -6.54 -10.88
C THR A 40 17.90 -5.11 -10.59
N THR A 41 17.04 -4.11 -10.80
CA THR A 41 17.12 -2.81 -10.11
C THR A 41 16.19 -2.73 -8.90
N GLN A 42 16.72 -2.91 -7.69
CA GLN A 42 16.05 -2.56 -6.42
C GLN A 42 15.99 -1.03 -6.29
N GLN A 43 15.04 -0.41 -6.99
CA GLN A 43 14.89 1.04 -6.98
C GLN A 43 14.37 1.49 -5.63
N LYS A 44 15.09 2.39 -4.96
CA LYS A 44 14.67 2.92 -3.66
C LYS A 44 15.02 4.37 -3.47
N TRP A 45 14.34 5.01 -2.53
CA TRP A 45 14.65 6.37 -2.12
C TRP A 45 15.97 6.42 -1.35
N PRO A 46 16.86 7.39 -1.67
CA PRO A 46 18.02 7.67 -0.83
C PRO A 46 17.59 7.93 0.61
N LEU A 47 18.27 7.27 1.55
CA LEU A 47 18.01 7.39 2.99
C LEU A 47 16.59 6.96 3.43
N GLY A 48 15.78 6.36 2.55
CA GLY A 48 14.41 5.97 2.85
C GLY A 48 13.48 7.14 3.15
N VAL A 49 13.71 8.34 2.59
CA VAL A 49 12.86 9.51 2.83
C VAL A 49 12.12 9.92 1.55
N VAL A 50 10.79 9.97 1.64
CA VAL A 50 9.89 10.41 0.57
C VAL A 50 9.27 11.75 0.95
N LEU A 51 9.59 12.79 0.19
CA LEU A 51 8.93 14.09 0.30
C LEU A 51 7.75 14.11 -0.66
N TRP A 52 6.55 14.46 -0.21
CA TRP A 52 5.37 14.42 -1.07
C TRP A 52 4.48 15.65 -0.93
N TYR A 53 3.82 15.99 -2.02
CA TYR A 53 2.86 17.08 -2.12
C TYR A 53 1.48 16.53 -2.48
N TYR A 54 0.43 17.29 -2.12
CA TYR A 54 -0.94 16.97 -2.52
C TYR A 54 -1.48 17.99 -3.51
N ASN A 55 -2.00 17.54 -4.65
CA ASN A 55 -2.74 18.40 -5.56
C ASN A 55 -4.27 18.17 -5.42
N PRO A 56 -5.04 19.16 -4.90
CA PRO A 56 -6.48 19.05 -4.74
C PRO A 56 -7.30 19.39 -6.00
N THR A 57 -6.67 19.80 -7.10
CA THR A 57 -7.35 20.04 -8.37
C THR A 57 -8.10 18.78 -8.80
N SER A 58 -9.36 18.94 -9.22
CA SER A 58 -10.27 17.85 -9.61
C SER A 58 -10.63 16.85 -8.50
N GLN A 59 -10.30 17.15 -7.24
CA GLN A 59 -10.77 16.38 -6.09
C GLN A 59 -12.32 16.34 -6.05
N PRO A 60 -12.93 15.17 -5.77
CA PRO A 60 -14.37 15.07 -5.58
C PRO A 60 -14.87 16.00 -4.46
N ALA A 61 -15.90 16.80 -4.76
CA ALA A 61 -16.48 17.75 -3.79
C ALA A 61 -17.06 17.09 -2.53
N SER A 62 -17.32 15.78 -2.57
CA SER A 62 -17.78 14.99 -1.43
C SER A 62 -16.69 14.72 -0.39
N LEU A 63 -15.42 15.00 -0.70
CA LEU A 63 -14.29 14.80 0.20
C LEU A 63 -13.68 16.16 0.54
N SER A 64 -13.33 16.37 1.80
CA SER A 64 -12.49 17.52 2.18
C SER A 64 -11.02 17.22 1.86
N THR A 65 -10.24 18.27 1.54
CA THR A 65 -8.78 18.14 1.35
C THR A 65 -8.10 17.49 2.55
N GLU A 66 -8.54 17.85 3.76
CA GLU A 66 -8.05 17.24 5.00
C GLU A 66 -8.30 15.73 5.04
N THR A 67 -9.49 15.27 4.61
CA THR A 67 -9.82 13.83 4.55
C THR A 67 -8.87 13.10 3.62
N VAL A 68 -8.59 13.66 2.43
CA VAL A 68 -7.69 13.02 1.45
C VAL A 68 -6.25 13.01 1.95
N VAL A 69 -5.75 14.15 2.45
CA VAL A 69 -4.40 14.24 3.02
C VAL A 69 -4.21 13.27 4.19
N ASN A 70 -5.23 13.12 5.05
CA ASN A 70 -5.18 12.17 6.16
C ASN A 70 -5.18 10.71 5.65
N ALA A 71 -5.94 10.37 4.60
CA ALA A 71 -5.89 9.04 3.99
C ALA A 71 -4.50 8.72 3.43
N ILE A 72 -3.85 9.67 2.73
CA ILE A 72 -2.48 9.51 2.23
C ILE A 72 -1.48 9.29 3.37
N LYS A 73 -1.59 10.08 4.45
CA LYS A 73 -0.74 9.92 5.64
C LYS A 73 -0.92 8.56 6.30
N VAL A 74 -2.16 8.09 6.47
CA VAL A 74 -2.44 6.77 7.05
C VAL A 74 -1.82 5.66 6.21
N ALA A 75 -1.97 5.71 4.88
CA ALA A 75 -1.36 4.74 3.98
C ALA A 75 0.19 4.79 4.03
N ALA A 76 0.79 5.97 4.08
CA ALA A 76 2.23 6.17 4.26
C ALA A 76 2.76 5.64 5.60
N ASP A 77 2.01 5.86 6.68
CA ASP A 77 2.36 5.42 8.03
C ASP A 77 2.31 3.90 8.15
N ARG A 78 1.44 3.21 7.39
CA ARG A 78 1.45 1.74 7.32
C ARG A 78 2.77 1.20 6.80
N TRP A 79 3.27 1.74 5.70
CA TRP A 79 4.56 1.35 5.14
C TRP A 79 5.71 1.67 6.09
N SER A 80 5.69 2.87 6.70
CA SER A 80 6.67 3.27 7.73
C SER A 80 6.60 2.39 8.99
N GLY A 81 5.45 1.77 9.24
CA GLY A 81 5.25 0.79 10.32
C GLY A 81 5.78 -0.61 9.99
N MET A 82 6.13 -0.90 8.73
CA MET A 82 6.68 -2.19 8.30
C MET A 82 8.17 -2.12 7.99
N CYS A 83 8.66 -1.02 7.43
CA CYS A 83 10.08 -0.83 7.11
C CYS A 83 10.56 0.61 7.36
N ASN A 84 11.87 0.84 7.36
CA ASN A 84 12.46 2.16 7.69
C ASN A 84 12.35 3.20 6.57
N VAL A 85 11.21 3.25 5.88
CA VAL A 85 10.82 4.36 5.00
C VAL A 85 10.12 5.43 5.83
N ARG A 86 10.25 6.70 5.43
CA ARG A 86 9.66 7.85 6.12
C ARG A 86 9.08 8.80 5.10
N PHE A 87 7.86 9.26 5.35
CA PHE A 87 7.17 10.20 4.48
C PHE A 87 7.07 11.57 5.14
N ARG A 88 7.24 12.64 4.35
CA ARG A 88 7.07 14.02 4.81
C ARG A 88 6.11 14.74 3.88
N TYR A 89 4.98 15.15 4.44
CA TYR A 89 4.02 15.99 3.73
C TYR A 89 4.55 17.42 3.63
N MET A 90 4.69 17.92 2.41
CA MET A 90 5.27 19.22 2.10
C MET A 90 4.24 20.31 1.85
N GLY A 91 2.95 19.98 1.93
CA GLY A 91 1.83 20.91 1.69
C GLY A 91 1.09 20.63 0.37
N THR A 92 0.11 21.48 0.08
CA THR A 92 -0.60 21.43 -1.19
C THR A 92 0.23 22.04 -2.32
N THR A 93 -0.03 21.62 -3.55
CA THR A 93 0.60 22.13 -4.77
C THR A 93 -0.42 22.28 -5.89
N THR A 94 -0.06 23.03 -6.94
CA THR A 94 -0.79 23.08 -8.22
C THR A 94 -0.15 22.21 -9.30
N ASN A 95 1.03 21.63 -9.07
CA ASN A 95 1.64 20.64 -9.96
C ASN A 95 0.75 19.40 -9.99
N ARG A 96 0.30 18.97 -11.17
CA ARG A 96 -0.48 17.74 -11.32
C ARG A 96 0.43 16.51 -11.23
N PRO A 97 -0.08 15.33 -10.81
CA PRO A 97 0.65 14.08 -11.06
C PRO A 97 0.82 13.90 -12.57
N TYR A 98 2.00 13.51 -13.04
CA TYR A 98 2.29 13.51 -14.46
C TYR A 98 3.18 12.34 -14.91
N GLY A 99 2.54 11.30 -15.48
CA GLY A 99 3.21 10.13 -16.05
C GLY A 99 3.90 10.32 -17.41
N GLY A 100 4.39 11.51 -17.75
CA GLY A 100 5.05 11.79 -19.04
C GLY A 100 6.53 11.39 -19.10
N GLU A 101 7.13 11.45 -20.29
CA GLU A 101 8.57 11.17 -20.48
C GLU A 101 9.41 12.44 -20.66
N ASP A 102 8.77 13.62 -20.62
CA ASP A 102 9.45 14.90 -20.77
C ASP A 102 10.01 15.43 -19.43
N SER A 103 10.69 16.57 -19.48
CA SER A 103 11.33 17.17 -18.30
C SER A 103 10.35 17.59 -17.20
N PHE A 104 9.05 17.68 -17.48
CA PHE A 104 8.04 17.98 -16.46
C PHE A 104 7.64 16.74 -15.65
N ALA A 105 8.00 15.54 -16.10
CA ALA A 105 7.69 14.30 -15.40
C ALA A 105 8.75 13.89 -14.37
N VAL A 106 9.94 14.48 -14.42
CA VAL A 106 10.98 14.31 -13.40
C VAL A 106 11.30 15.68 -12.82
N ASP A 107 10.33 16.27 -12.14
CA ASP A 107 10.45 17.58 -11.50
C ASP A 107 10.97 17.49 -10.05
N ARG A 108 11.20 16.26 -9.58
CA ARG A 108 11.62 15.85 -8.23
C ARG A 108 10.61 16.24 -7.15
N ARG A 109 9.34 16.36 -7.53
CA ARG A 109 8.22 16.59 -6.61
C ARG A 109 7.26 15.43 -6.77
N ASN A 110 7.35 14.50 -5.84
CA ASN A 110 6.36 13.44 -5.75
C ASN A 110 4.97 14.03 -5.45
N VAL A 111 4.06 14.01 -6.41
CA VAL A 111 2.70 14.53 -6.29
C VAL A 111 1.71 13.39 -6.21
N VAL A 112 0.90 13.41 -5.15
CA VAL A 112 -0.36 12.66 -5.11
C VAL A 112 -1.49 13.61 -5.51
N GLY A 113 -2.28 13.25 -6.51
CA GLY A 113 -3.37 14.11 -6.99
C GLY A 113 -4.40 13.36 -7.81
N TRP A 114 -5.29 14.11 -8.45
CA TRP A 114 -6.39 13.57 -9.23
C TRP A 114 -6.16 13.81 -10.72
N ASP A 115 -6.42 12.81 -11.54
CA ASP A 115 -6.43 12.98 -13.00
C ASP A 115 -7.45 12.05 -13.65
N LEU A 116 -7.87 12.39 -14.87
CA LEU A 116 -8.69 11.53 -15.70
C LEU A 116 -7.80 10.52 -16.40
N LEU A 117 -7.83 9.26 -15.95
CA LEU A 117 -7.11 8.18 -16.61
C LEU A 117 -7.82 7.78 -17.91
N LYS A 118 -7.07 7.48 -18.96
CA LYS A 118 -7.58 7.24 -20.32
C LYS A 118 -6.84 6.10 -21.00
N GLY A 119 -7.45 5.55 -22.05
CA GLY A 119 -6.81 4.51 -22.85
C GLY A 119 -6.70 3.20 -22.07
N GLU A 120 -5.52 2.59 -22.06
CA GLU A 120 -5.26 1.36 -21.29
C GLU A 120 -5.40 1.53 -19.77
N ASP A 121 -5.35 2.78 -19.28
CA ASP A 121 -5.39 3.12 -17.87
C ASP A 121 -6.80 3.44 -17.36
N SER A 122 -7.82 3.45 -18.23
CA SER A 122 -9.16 3.96 -17.88
C SER A 122 -9.84 3.19 -16.74
N ASP A 123 -9.51 1.91 -16.61
CA ASP A 123 -10.12 1.01 -15.63
C ASP A 123 -9.35 0.96 -14.30
N ALA A 124 -8.18 1.62 -14.23
CA ALA A 124 -7.38 1.69 -13.01
C ALA A 124 -8.01 2.67 -12.01
N ALA A 125 -7.99 2.31 -10.72
CA ALA A 125 -8.49 3.18 -9.65
C ALA A 125 -7.51 4.32 -9.33
N ALA A 126 -6.22 4.04 -9.44
CA ALA A 126 -5.14 5.00 -9.41
C ALA A 126 -3.96 4.41 -10.20
N ILE A 127 -2.95 5.23 -10.50
CA ILE A 127 -1.69 4.78 -11.07
C ILE A 127 -0.53 5.48 -10.40
N THR A 128 0.52 4.72 -10.10
CA THR A 128 1.82 5.26 -9.71
C THR A 128 2.78 5.30 -10.89
N TYR A 129 3.29 6.48 -11.20
CA TYR A 129 4.38 6.67 -12.14
C TYR A 129 5.66 6.87 -11.36
N SER A 130 6.76 6.22 -11.74
CA SER A 130 8.04 6.36 -11.04
C SER A 130 9.21 6.40 -12.00
N TRP A 131 10.23 7.16 -11.63
CA TRP A 131 11.44 7.34 -12.41
C TRP A 131 12.65 7.07 -11.54
N SER A 132 13.59 6.32 -12.08
CA SER A 132 14.83 5.98 -11.40
C SER A 132 16.05 6.14 -12.30
N ASN A 133 17.20 6.23 -11.64
CA ASN A 133 18.51 6.13 -12.28
C ASN A 133 19.42 5.29 -11.39
N SER A 134 20.06 4.27 -11.96
CA SER A 134 21.06 3.44 -11.26
C SER A 134 20.56 2.86 -9.92
N GLY A 135 19.31 2.37 -9.88
CA GLY A 135 18.68 1.82 -8.67
C GLY A 135 18.22 2.86 -7.64
N VAL A 136 18.25 4.15 -7.99
CA VAL A 136 17.80 5.23 -7.11
C VAL A 136 16.52 5.84 -7.66
N LEU A 137 15.46 5.88 -6.85
CA LEU A 137 14.24 6.63 -7.17
C LEU A 137 14.53 8.13 -7.18
N LEU A 138 14.10 8.80 -8.24
CA LEU A 138 14.26 10.23 -8.47
C LEU A 138 12.93 10.98 -8.30
N ASP A 139 11.84 10.35 -8.73
CA ASP A 139 10.50 10.91 -8.74
C ASP A 139 9.45 9.78 -8.72
N ALA A 140 8.30 10.04 -8.11
CA ALA A 140 7.14 9.16 -8.09
C ALA A 140 5.84 9.95 -7.87
N ASP A 141 4.96 9.91 -8.86
CA ASP A 141 3.66 10.56 -8.86
C ASP A 141 2.54 9.53 -8.74
N ILE A 142 1.47 9.87 -8.03
CA ILE A 142 0.26 9.06 -7.92
C ILE A 142 -0.93 9.84 -8.48
N ALA A 143 -1.53 9.31 -9.55
CA ALA A 143 -2.75 9.85 -10.15
C ALA A 143 -3.96 9.01 -9.73
N ILE A 144 -4.86 9.59 -8.93
CA ILE A 144 -6.12 8.98 -8.52
C ILE A 144 -7.16 9.25 -9.60
N ASN A 145 -7.84 8.20 -10.09
CA ASN A 145 -8.76 8.32 -11.21
C ASN A 145 -10.01 9.12 -10.83
N THR A 146 -10.29 10.20 -11.58
CA THR A 146 -11.51 11.00 -11.42
C THR A 146 -12.76 10.31 -11.98
N ASP A 147 -12.61 9.32 -12.86
CA ASP A 147 -13.71 8.65 -13.56
C ASP A 147 -13.91 7.21 -13.07
N MET A 148 -14.31 7.09 -11.80
CA MET A 148 -14.66 5.80 -11.21
C MET A 148 -16.18 5.59 -11.18
N PRO A 149 -16.69 4.39 -11.52
CA PRO A 149 -18.12 4.08 -11.47
C PRO A 149 -18.68 4.04 -10.04
N ILE A 150 -17.80 4.06 -9.04
CA ILE A 150 -18.13 4.09 -7.62
C ILE A 150 -17.54 5.34 -6.94
N PRO A 151 -18.29 6.04 -6.06
CA PRO A 151 -17.80 7.27 -5.44
C PRO A 151 -16.55 7.08 -4.58
N TRP A 152 -15.65 8.06 -4.54
CA TRP A 152 -14.54 8.03 -3.59
C TRP A 152 -15.01 8.25 -2.15
N THR A 153 -14.50 7.44 -1.23
CA THR A 153 -14.64 7.60 0.22
C THR A 153 -13.27 7.57 0.88
N ALA A 154 -13.18 8.03 2.13
CA ALA A 154 -11.93 7.93 2.90
C ALA A 154 -11.40 6.49 2.93
N GLN A 155 -12.26 5.48 3.10
CA GLN A 155 -11.88 4.07 3.15
C GLN A 155 -11.41 3.52 1.80
N ARG A 156 -12.00 3.98 0.69
CA ARG A 156 -11.58 3.57 -0.66
C ARG A 156 -10.21 4.16 -1.00
N LEU A 157 -10.02 5.44 -0.68
CA LEU A 157 -8.73 6.11 -0.78
C LEU A 157 -7.67 5.42 0.07
N ASP A 158 -8.01 5.12 1.32
CA ASP A 158 -7.11 4.42 2.26
C ASP A 158 -6.60 3.09 1.69
N GLY A 159 -7.47 2.30 1.06
CA GLY A 159 -7.09 1.05 0.41
C GLY A 159 -6.20 1.26 -0.82
N VAL A 160 -6.69 2.00 -1.82
CA VAL A 160 -5.96 2.18 -3.08
C VAL A 160 -4.62 2.88 -2.86
N LEU A 161 -4.57 3.90 -1.99
CA LEU A 161 -3.32 4.61 -1.71
C LEU A 161 -2.33 3.74 -0.95
N THR A 162 -2.77 2.74 -0.19
CA THR A 162 -1.83 1.78 0.42
C THR A 162 -1.13 0.96 -0.67
N HIS A 163 -1.84 0.55 -1.73
CA HIS A 163 -1.25 -0.09 -2.91
C HIS A 163 -0.30 0.86 -3.65
N GLU A 164 -0.78 2.04 -4.05
CA GLU A 164 0.00 3.01 -4.82
C GLU A 164 1.26 3.49 -4.08
N ILE A 165 1.18 3.70 -2.76
CA ILE A 165 2.37 4.06 -1.99
C ILE A 165 3.40 2.92 -1.96
N GLY A 166 2.96 1.66 -2.08
CA GLY A 166 3.87 0.53 -2.27
C GLY A 166 4.75 0.71 -3.53
N HIS A 167 4.11 1.08 -4.64
CA HIS A 167 4.83 1.45 -5.85
C HIS A 167 5.70 2.68 -5.69
N MET A 168 5.21 3.71 -4.98
CA MET A 168 5.95 4.93 -4.70
C MET A 168 7.24 4.65 -3.91
N VAL A 169 7.26 3.62 -3.06
CA VAL A 169 8.47 3.19 -2.33
C VAL A 169 9.36 2.22 -3.12
N GLY A 170 9.00 1.87 -4.35
CA GLY A 170 9.80 1.03 -5.24
C GLY A 170 9.43 -0.45 -5.24
N ILE A 171 8.28 -0.82 -4.66
CA ILE A 171 7.79 -2.21 -4.67
C ILE A 171 6.98 -2.44 -5.95
N LYS A 172 7.20 -3.58 -6.61
CA LYS A 172 6.41 -4.02 -7.77
C LYS A 172 5.23 -4.87 -7.30
N HIS A 173 4.34 -5.22 -8.23
CA HIS A 173 3.28 -6.18 -7.91
C HIS A 173 3.83 -7.52 -7.39
N SER A 174 3.04 -8.11 -6.50
CA SER A 174 3.27 -9.41 -5.91
C SER A 174 2.45 -10.48 -6.64
N ASN A 175 3.00 -11.70 -6.69
CA ASN A 175 2.27 -12.91 -7.07
C ASN A 175 1.62 -13.61 -5.86
N THR A 176 1.79 -13.06 -4.65
CA THR A 176 1.09 -13.52 -3.45
C THR A 176 -0.26 -12.82 -3.40
N VAL A 177 -1.35 -13.56 -3.62
CA VAL A 177 -2.70 -12.99 -3.70
C VAL A 177 -3.14 -12.27 -2.42
N ASP A 178 -2.54 -12.60 -1.28
CA ASP A 178 -2.82 -11.95 0.01
C ASP A 178 -2.08 -10.60 0.19
N SER A 179 -1.11 -10.31 -0.68
CA SER A 179 -0.37 -9.04 -0.66
C SER A 179 -1.29 -7.89 -1.05
N VAL A 180 -1.10 -6.73 -0.40
CA VAL A 180 -1.70 -5.49 -0.87
C VAL A 180 -1.23 -5.19 -2.30
N MET A 181 -0.01 -5.57 -2.66
CA MET A 181 0.57 -5.42 -4.00
C MET A 181 0.14 -6.50 -5.00
N SER A 182 -0.83 -7.37 -4.69
CA SER A 182 -1.37 -8.32 -5.66
C SER A 182 -2.15 -7.61 -6.76
N ALA A 183 -1.92 -8.02 -8.01
CA ALA A 183 -2.53 -7.42 -9.20
C ALA A 183 -3.21 -8.44 -10.12
N ASP A 184 -2.95 -9.75 -9.92
CA ASP A 184 -3.61 -10.84 -10.65
C ASP A 184 -4.04 -11.95 -9.66
N PRO A 185 -5.22 -11.83 -9.04
CA PRO A 185 -6.19 -10.72 -9.13
C PRO A 185 -5.83 -9.53 -8.22
N TYR A 186 -6.42 -8.37 -8.51
CA TYR A 186 -6.46 -7.25 -7.57
C TYR A 186 -7.34 -7.54 -6.36
N ASN A 187 -6.93 -7.01 -5.21
CA ASN A 187 -7.70 -7.06 -3.98
C ASN A 187 -8.73 -5.93 -3.88
N SER A 188 -9.76 -6.14 -3.06
CA SER A 188 -10.75 -5.09 -2.79
C SER A 188 -10.12 -3.89 -2.06
N PHE A 189 -10.68 -2.69 -2.21
CA PHE A 189 -10.23 -1.52 -1.45
C PHE A 189 -10.23 -1.75 0.06
N ALA A 190 -11.18 -2.52 0.60
CA ALA A 190 -11.21 -2.82 2.02
C ALA A 190 -10.03 -3.70 2.45
N TYR A 191 -9.68 -4.69 1.63
CA TYR A 191 -8.59 -5.63 1.89
C TYR A 191 -7.21 -4.97 1.77
N MET A 192 -7.04 -4.04 0.82
CA MET A 192 -5.78 -3.31 0.60
C MET A 192 -5.40 -2.35 1.74
N ARG A 193 -6.26 -2.16 2.76
CA ARG A 193 -5.97 -1.33 3.93
C ARG A 193 -5.03 -2.00 4.93
N VAL A 194 -4.68 -3.27 4.75
CA VAL A 194 -3.91 -4.04 5.73
C VAL A 194 -2.68 -4.65 5.06
N LEU A 195 -1.50 -4.12 5.37
CA LEU A 195 -0.23 -4.72 4.91
C LEU A 195 0.00 -6.08 5.59
N ARG A 196 0.46 -7.04 4.80
CA ARG A 196 0.72 -8.42 5.20
C ARG A 196 2.20 -8.79 5.08
N GLY A 197 2.50 -10.06 5.29
CA GLY A 197 3.86 -10.55 5.43
C GLY A 197 4.68 -10.37 4.15
N ASP A 198 4.09 -10.54 2.99
CA ASP A 198 4.78 -10.30 1.71
C ASP A 198 5.09 -8.81 1.49
N ASP A 199 4.14 -7.92 1.80
CA ASP A 199 4.32 -6.47 1.73
C ASP A 199 5.43 -6.02 2.68
N ALA A 200 5.40 -6.49 3.93
CA ALA A 200 6.39 -6.17 4.94
C ALA A 200 7.80 -6.66 4.54
N LYS A 201 7.90 -7.87 3.98
CA LYS A 201 9.17 -8.41 3.46
C LYS A 201 9.70 -7.60 2.28
N GLY A 202 8.84 -7.22 1.33
CA GLY A 202 9.21 -6.39 0.18
C GLY A 202 9.75 -5.03 0.61
N CYS A 203 9.04 -4.35 1.51
CA CYS A 203 9.47 -3.07 2.08
C CYS A 203 10.79 -3.21 2.86
N ALA A 204 10.90 -4.21 3.72
CA ALA A 204 12.09 -4.46 4.53
C ALA A 204 13.32 -4.84 3.70
N ALA A 205 13.14 -5.46 2.52
CA ALA A 205 14.25 -5.73 1.61
C ALA A 205 14.88 -4.44 1.05
N LEU A 206 14.09 -3.37 0.86
CA LEU A 206 14.57 -2.09 0.35
C LEU A 206 15.16 -1.19 1.45
N TYR A 207 14.49 -1.13 2.61
CA TYR A 207 14.75 -0.13 3.65
C TYR A 207 15.14 -0.72 5.02
N GLY A 208 15.15 -2.04 5.18
CA GLY A 208 15.27 -2.72 6.48
C GLY A 208 13.95 -2.69 7.25
N ALA A 209 13.68 -3.72 8.06
CA ALA A 209 12.47 -3.79 8.87
C ALA A 209 12.44 -2.66 9.92
N ALA A 210 11.25 -2.11 10.16
CA ALA A 210 11.02 -1.18 11.25
C ALA A 210 10.89 -1.92 12.59
N ASP A 211 11.24 -1.28 13.70
CA ASP A 211 11.08 -1.85 15.04
C ASP A 211 9.62 -2.19 15.36
N THR A 212 8.67 -1.51 14.73
CA THR A 212 7.22 -1.71 14.89
C THR A 212 6.64 -2.77 13.96
N ALA A 213 7.42 -3.36 13.05
CA ALA A 213 6.93 -4.29 12.02
C ALA A 213 6.27 -5.53 12.63
N THR A 214 6.93 -6.16 13.61
CA THR A 214 6.38 -7.35 14.29
C THR A 214 5.08 -7.02 15.04
N SER A 215 5.03 -5.88 15.72
CA SER A 215 3.80 -5.42 16.39
C SER A 215 2.68 -5.17 15.39
N ASN A 216 2.95 -4.49 14.27
CA ASN A 216 1.94 -4.21 13.26
C ASN A 216 1.40 -5.48 12.59
N ARG A 217 2.28 -6.42 12.21
CA ARG A 217 1.87 -7.72 11.67
C ARG A 217 0.99 -8.48 12.67
N THR A 218 1.37 -8.46 13.95
CA THR A 218 0.60 -9.10 15.02
C THR A 218 -0.74 -8.43 15.24
N PHE A 219 -0.82 -7.09 15.21
CA PHE A 219 -2.08 -6.36 15.40
C PHE A 219 -3.01 -6.53 14.20
N ASN A 220 -2.48 -6.53 12.97
CA ASN A 220 -3.24 -6.80 11.76
C ASN A 220 -3.85 -8.21 11.79
N TRP A 221 -3.06 -9.22 12.15
CA TRP A 221 -3.55 -10.58 12.37
C TRP A 221 -4.64 -10.64 13.43
N ALA A 222 -4.41 -9.98 14.58
CA ALA A 222 -5.35 -10.01 15.68
C ALA A 222 -6.70 -9.38 15.28
N GLU A 223 -6.69 -8.24 14.55
CA GLU A 223 -7.91 -7.57 14.07
C GLU A 223 -8.81 -8.49 13.24
N GLU A 224 -8.22 -9.45 12.51
CA GLU A 224 -8.94 -10.47 11.77
C GLU A 224 -9.33 -11.68 12.63
N ALA A 225 -8.44 -12.12 13.53
CA ALA A 225 -8.63 -13.31 14.34
C ALA A 225 -9.63 -13.12 15.51
N TYR A 226 -9.77 -11.88 16.02
CA TYR A 226 -10.54 -11.57 17.22
C TYR A 226 -11.44 -10.32 17.06
N PRO A 227 -12.24 -10.20 15.99
CA PRO A 227 -13.01 -8.99 15.70
C PRO A 227 -14.05 -8.65 16.77
N GLU A 228 -14.47 -9.60 17.59
CA GLU A 228 -15.36 -9.37 18.74
C GLU A 228 -14.71 -8.52 19.85
N PHE A 229 -13.37 -8.48 19.91
CA PHE A 229 -12.61 -7.73 20.91
C PHE A 229 -11.91 -6.49 20.33
N ILE A 230 -11.55 -6.51 19.06
CA ILE A 230 -10.73 -5.49 18.41
C ILE A 230 -11.30 -5.06 17.05
N ALA A 231 -12.44 -4.38 17.14
CA ALA A 231 -13.13 -3.79 16.00
C ALA A 231 -13.58 -2.34 16.25
N PRO A 232 -13.71 -1.53 15.18
CA PRO A 232 -13.40 -1.85 13.78
C PRO A 232 -11.90 -1.75 13.45
N GLY A 233 -11.43 -2.59 12.53
CA GLY A 233 -10.07 -2.53 11.96
C GLY A 233 -10.02 -2.13 10.48
N PRO A 234 -8.82 -1.86 9.92
CA PRO A 234 -7.58 -1.62 10.66
C PRO A 234 -7.62 -0.29 11.40
N SER A 235 -7.13 -0.30 12.64
CA SER A 235 -7.00 0.93 13.43
C SER A 235 -5.61 1.56 13.25
N VAL A 236 -5.53 2.87 13.47
CA VAL A 236 -4.28 3.63 13.36
C VAL A 236 -3.42 3.36 14.60
N SER A 237 -2.14 3.05 14.37
CA SER A 237 -1.18 2.86 15.45
C SER A 237 -0.74 4.20 16.05
N GLY A 238 -0.47 4.20 17.35
CA GLY A 238 0.08 5.33 18.09
C GLY A 238 1.08 4.89 19.16
N THR A 239 1.69 5.86 19.82
CA THR A 239 2.62 5.62 20.93
C THR A 239 2.22 6.42 22.17
N PHE A 240 2.16 5.78 23.32
CA PHE A 240 1.86 6.45 24.60
C PHE A 240 2.57 5.73 25.74
N GLU A 241 3.28 6.47 26.60
CA GLU A 241 3.99 5.94 27.79
C GLU A 241 4.85 4.68 27.54
N GLY A 242 5.47 4.60 26.37
CA GLY A 242 6.32 3.47 25.97
C GLY A 242 5.57 2.27 25.37
N TYR A 243 4.25 2.35 25.23
CA TYR A 243 3.46 1.40 24.46
C TYR A 243 3.34 1.83 23.00
N TYR A 244 3.45 0.88 22.09
CA TYR A 244 2.97 0.98 20.72
C TYR A 244 1.59 0.33 20.64
N TYR A 245 0.55 1.08 20.30
CA TYR A 245 -0.83 0.63 20.49
C TYR A 245 -1.79 1.02 19.36
N ARG A 246 -2.96 0.39 19.34
CA ARG A 246 -4.13 0.77 18.54
C ARG A 246 -5.36 0.83 19.45
N TYR A 247 -6.22 1.81 19.19
CA TYR A 247 -7.50 1.96 19.87
C TYR A 247 -8.65 1.55 18.96
N TYR A 248 -9.61 0.79 19.48
CA TYR A 248 -10.75 0.28 18.73
C TYR A 248 -12.04 0.89 19.30
N PRO A 249 -12.60 1.93 18.64
CA PRO A 249 -13.72 2.68 19.20
C PRO A 249 -15.03 1.88 19.28
N GLY A 250 -15.24 0.88 18.41
CA GLY A 250 -16.46 0.08 18.39
C GLY A 250 -16.56 -0.89 19.58
N THR A 251 -15.41 -1.38 20.04
CA THR A 251 -15.30 -2.29 21.18
C THR A 251 -14.82 -1.59 22.45
N ASN A 252 -14.38 -0.32 22.33
CA ASN A 252 -13.74 0.48 23.37
C ASN A 252 -12.55 -0.25 24.03
N THR A 253 -11.66 -0.79 23.19
CA THR A 253 -10.49 -1.57 23.62
C THR A 253 -9.20 -1.01 23.06
N TYR A 254 -8.08 -1.40 23.68
CA TYR A 254 -6.75 -1.13 23.16
C TYR A 254 -6.00 -2.45 23.00
N LEU A 255 -5.29 -2.58 21.89
CA LEU A 255 -4.23 -3.59 21.70
C LEU A 255 -2.90 -2.86 21.66
N GLY A 256 -1.96 -3.28 22.50
CA GLY A 256 -0.67 -2.62 22.65
C GLY A 256 0.48 -3.59 22.73
N SER A 257 1.68 -3.09 22.53
CA SER A 257 2.91 -3.86 22.72
C SER A 257 3.96 -2.97 23.36
N ARG A 258 4.77 -3.57 24.23
CA ARG A 258 5.90 -2.92 24.91
C ARG A 258 6.94 -3.97 25.27
N ASN A 259 8.20 -3.71 24.93
CA ASN A 259 9.33 -4.62 25.22
C ASN A 259 9.09 -6.08 24.78
N GLY A 260 8.45 -6.29 23.63
CA GLY A 260 8.15 -7.62 23.10
C GLY A 260 6.89 -8.29 23.67
N THR A 261 6.26 -7.73 24.69
CA THR A 261 5.01 -8.23 25.27
C THR A 261 3.80 -7.51 24.65
N VAL A 262 2.73 -8.25 24.39
CA VAL A 262 1.44 -7.78 23.92
C VAL A 262 0.50 -7.59 25.11
N TYR A 263 -0.22 -6.48 25.10
CA TYR A 263 -1.17 -6.10 26.13
C TYR A 263 -2.53 -5.82 25.52
N PHE A 264 -3.58 -6.22 26.22
CA PHE A 264 -4.95 -5.90 25.88
C PHE A 264 -5.59 -5.10 27.01
N MET A 265 -6.25 -4.00 26.68
CA MET A 265 -7.05 -3.23 27.64
C MET A 265 -8.50 -3.21 27.18
N GLY A 266 -9.37 -3.83 27.96
CA GLY A 266 -10.81 -3.83 27.71
C GLY A 266 -11.50 -2.54 28.22
N PRO A 267 -12.84 -2.44 28.09
CA PRO A 267 -13.60 -1.25 28.48
C PRO A 267 -13.53 -0.90 29.97
N THR A 268 -13.15 -1.86 30.82
CA THR A 268 -12.95 -1.65 32.26
C THR A 268 -11.68 -0.87 32.58
N GLY A 269 -10.79 -0.66 31.61
CA GLY A 269 -9.50 0.01 31.81
C GLY A 269 -8.41 -0.86 32.45
N LEU A 270 -8.70 -2.14 32.71
CA LEU A 270 -7.68 -3.08 33.19
C LEU A 270 -6.82 -3.56 32.02
N ILE A 271 -5.51 -3.50 32.21
CA ILE A 271 -4.51 -3.95 31.23
C ILE A 271 -4.13 -5.40 31.57
N TYR A 272 -4.23 -6.28 30.58
CA TYR A 272 -3.86 -7.68 30.66
C TYR A 272 -2.61 -7.92 29.79
N ASP A 273 -1.60 -8.58 30.36
CA ASP A 273 -0.55 -9.23 29.58
C ASP A 273 -1.16 -10.46 28.91
N VAL A 274 -1.11 -10.50 27.57
CA VAL A 274 -1.71 -11.62 26.80
C VAL A 274 -0.66 -12.52 26.17
N GLY A 275 0.63 -12.24 26.35
CA GLY A 275 1.74 -13.03 25.80
C GLY A 275 2.74 -12.18 25.01
N THR A 276 3.77 -12.81 24.46
CA THR A 276 4.82 -12.12 23.70
C THR A 276 4.53 -12.10 22.20
N LEU A 277 5.10 -11.13 21.49
CA LEU A 277 5.09 -11.10 20.02
C LEU A 277 5.67 -12.40 19.43
N ASP A 278 6.73 -12.94 20.03
CA ASP A 278 7.36 -14.19 19.61
C ASP A 278 6.43 -15.39 19.79
N TYR A 279 5.64 -15.41 20.87
CA TYR A 279 4.64 -16.45 21.08
C TYR A 279 3.64 -16.46 19.92
N TYR A 280 3.16 -15.31 19.48
CA TYR A 280 2.17 -15.22 18.39
C TYR A 280 2.74 -15.43 16.98
N SER A 281 4.05 -15.29 16.80
CA SER A 281 4.72 -15.28 15.49
C SER A 281 4.36 -16.45 14.56
N PRO A 282 4.23 -17.72 15.02
CA PRO A 282 3.85 -18.83 14.16
C PRO A 282 2.45 -18.67 13.54
N TRP A 283 1.47 -18.20 14.32
CA TRP A 283 0.10 -17.99 13.83
C TRP A 283 0.01 -16.77 12.93
N VAL A 284 0.67 -15.66 13.31
CA VAL A 284 0.76 -14.45 12.48
C VAL A 284 1.30 -14.83 11.09
N THR A 285 2.41 -15.54 11.04
CA THR A 285 3.04 -15.95 9.78
C THR A 285 2.20 -16.97 9.00
N SER A 286 1.55 -17.94 9.68
CA SER A 286 0.73 -18.94 8.99
C SER A 286 -0.55 -18.36 8.39
N TRP A 287 -1.01 -17.20 8.87
CA TRP A 287 -2.11 -16.42 8.30
C TRP A 287 -1.66 -15.40 7.25
N GLY A 288 -0.38 -15.46 6.84
CA GLY A 288 0.16 -14.57 5.82
C GLY A 288 0.50 -13.16 6.31
N TYR A 289 0.33 -12.87 7.61
CA TYR A 289 0.70 -11.58 8.19
C TYR A 289 2.16 -11.48 8.45
#